data_AF-A0A5J4RMX0-F1
#
_entry.id   AF-A0A5J4RMX0-F1
#
_cell.length_a   1.000
_cell.length_b   1.000
_cell.length_c   1.000
_cell.angle_alpha   90.00
_cell.angle_beta   90.00
_cell.angle_gamma   90.00
#
_symmetry.space_group_name_H-M   'P 1'
#
loop_
_entity.id
_entity.type
_entity.pdbx_description
1 polymer ?
#
loop_
_entity_poly.entity_id
_entity_poly.type
_entity_poly.pdbx_seq_one_letter_code
_entity_poly.pdbx_strand_id
1 'polypeptide(L)' 'MSHKDEIVLYQPDNSIQLEVRVEDETVWLNRQQMSELFDRDIKTIG' A
#
# COMPACT_ATOMS: atom_id res chain seq x y z
N MET A 1 -4.48 -20.10 -15.37
CA MET A 1 -4.86 -18.71 -15.70
C MET A 1 -3.90 -17.80 -14.95
N SER A 2 -3.19 -16.93 -15.69
CA SER A 2 -2.11 -16.10 -15.16
C SER A 2 -2.69 -15.07 -14.19
N HIS A 3 -2.47 -15.23 -12.88
CA HIS A 3 -2.75 -14.16 -11.92
C HIS A 3 -1.76 -13.03 -12.23
N LYS A 4 -2.30 -11.96 -12.80
CA LYS A 4 -1.59 -10.70 -12.99
C LYS A 4 -1.53 -10.09 -11.60
N ASP A 5 -0.34 -9.96 -11.03
CA ASP A 5 -0.14 -9.08 -9.87
C ASP A 5 -0.52 -7.67 -10.32
N GLU A 6 -1.75 -7.25 -10.00
CA GLU A 6 -2.27 -5.93 -10.33
C GLU A 6 -1.65 -4.92 -9.36
N ILE A 7 -0.69 -4.16 -9.88
CA ILE A 7 -0.08 -3.04 -9.18
C ILE A 7 -1.07 -1.87 -9.26
N VAL A 8 -1.72 -1.56 -8.14
CA VAL A 8 -2.59 -0.39 -8.03
C VAL A 8 -1.80 0.76 -7.42
N LEU A 9 -1.86 1.93 -8.05
CA LEU A 9 -1.15 3.14 -7.61
C LEU A 9 -2.09 4.03 -6.80
N TYR A 10 -1.88 4.10 -5.48
CA TYR A 10 -2.67 5.00 -4.62
C TYR A 10 -1.98 6.37 -4.53
N GLN A 11 -2.71 7.44 -4.85
CA GLN A 11 -2.22 8.82 -4.79
C GLN A 11 -3.22 9.71 -4.03
N PRO A 12 -3.05 9.89 -2.72
CA PRO A 12 -3.77 10.91 -1.98
C PRO A 12 -3.06 12.26 -2.24
N ASP A 13 -3.72 13.16 -2.96
CA ASP A 13 -3.36 14.57 -3.19
C ASP A 13 -1.88 14.96 -2.95
N ASN A 14 -1.04 14.41 -3.83
CA ASN A 14 0.22 15.01 -4.30
C ASN A 14 1.57 14.68 -3.61
N SER A 15 1.74 13.60 -2.84
CA SER A 15 3.10 13.28 -2.33
C SER A 15 3.50 11.83 -2.03
N ILE A 16 2.65 10.80 -2.18
CA ILE A 16 3.06 9.41 -1.89
C ILE A 16 2.61 8.49 -3.02
N GLN A 17 3.57 7.81 -3.68
CA GLN A 17 3.32 6.74 -4.64
C GLN A 17 3.59 5.40 -3.97
N LEU A 18 2.55 4.62 -3.75
CA LEU A 18 2.64 3.32 -3.09
C LEU A 18 2.24 2.22 -4.08
N GLU A 19 3.13 1.25 -4.27
CA GLU A 19 2.86 0.04 -5.05
C GLU A 19 2.23 -1.02 -4.15
N VAL A 20 0.95 -1.31 -4.36
CA VAL A 20 0.18 -2.18 -3.47
C VAL A 20 -0.51 -3.29 -4.26
N ARG A 21 -0.67 -4.46 -3.64
CA ARG A 21 -1.44 -5.57 -4.20
C ARG A 21 -2.89 -5.46 -3.74
N VAL A 22 -3.82 -5.57 -4.69
CA VAL A 22 -5.26 -5.51 -4.42
C VAL A 22 -5.88 -6.87 -4.75
N GLU A 23 -6.67 -7.40 -3.82
CA GLU A 23 -7.40 -8.66 -3.97
C GLU A 23 -8.74 -8.58 -3.28
N ASP A 24 -9.84 -8.96 -3.95
CA ASP A 24 -11.18 -9.00 -3.37
C ASP A 24 -11.54 -7.73 -2.59
N GLU A 25 -11.25 -6.56 -3.18
CA GLU A 25 -11.46 -5.21 -2.58
C GLU A 25 -10.59 -4.90 -1.35
N THR A 26 -9.67 -5.80 -0.99
CA THR A 26 -8.70 -5.65 0.09
C THR A 26 -7.35 -5.20 -0.47
N VAL A 27 -6.75 -4.20 0.17
CA VAL A 27 -5.39 -3.72 -0.16
C VAL A 27 -4.40 -4.33 0.82
N TRP A 28 -3.40 -5.02 0.27
CA TRP A 28 -2.32 -5.59 1.06
C TRP A 28 -1.15 -4.62 1.13
N LEU A 29 -0.81 -4.21 2.36
CA LEU A 29 0.29 -3.33 2.67
C LEU A 29 1.28 -4.02 3.61
N ASN A 30 2.57 -3.82 3.37
CA ASN A 30 3.59 -4.15 4.35
C ASN A 30 3.76 -3.01 5.37
N ARG A 31 4.53 -3.24 6.44
CA ARG A 31 4.69 -2.28 7.54
C ARG A 31 5.35 -0.97 7.13
N GLN A 32 6.25 -1.00 6.14
CA GLN A 32 6.89 0.20 5.56
C GLN A 32 5.84 1.06 4.85
N GLN A 33 4.99 0.41 4.05
CA GLN A 33 3.95 1.07 3.28
C GLN A 33 2.87 1.70 4.16
N MET A 34 2.49 1.03 5.25
CA MET A 34 1.61 1.61 6.26
C MET A 34 2.25 2.79 6.99
N SER A 35 3.55 2.72 7.27
CA SER A 35 4.32 3.81 7.89
C SER A 35 4.32 5.07 7.00
N GLU A 36 4.53 4.90 5.70
CA GLU A 36 4.46 5.98 4.71
C GLU A 36 3.03 6.52 4.53
N LEU A 37 2.03 5.62 4.40
CA LEU A 37 0.63 6.00 4.19
C LEU A 37 0.05 6.83 5.35
N PHE A 38 0.38 6.48 6.59
CA PHE A 38 -0.17 7.12 7.78
C PHE A 38 0.75 8.19 8.38
N ASP A 39 1.93 8.43 7.78
CA ASP A 39 2.99 9.30 8.32
C ASP A 39 3.32 8.96 9.78
N ARG A 40 3.55 7.68 10.04
CA ARG A 40 3.86 7.13 11.37
C ARG A 40 5.10 6.28 11.33
N ASP A 41 5.80 6.16 12.46
CA ASP A 41 6.91 5.23 12.57
C ASP A 41 6.46 3.76 12.40
N ILE A 42 7.27 2.94 11.73
CA ILE A 42 7.08 1.48 11.57
C ILE A 42 6.90 0.79 12.92
N LYS A 43 7.55 1.29 13.98
CA LYS A 43 7.42 0.74 15.34
C LYS A 43 6.04 0.96 15.97
N THR A 44 5.29 1.94 15.48
CA THR A 44 3.90 2.23 15.88
C THR A 44 2.90 1.39 15.09
N ILE A 45 3.29 0.96 13.88
CA ILE A 45 2.57 -0.03 13.08
C ILE A 45 2.90 -1.43 13.61
N GLY A 46 2.19 -1.84 14.66
CA GLY A 46 2.33 -3.14 15.34
C GLY A 46 1.88 -4.31 14.48
#